data_AF-A0A4R3J9F1-F1
#
_entry.id   AF-A0A4R3J9F1-F1
#
_cell.length_a   1.000
_cell.length_b   1.000
_cell.length_c   1.000
_cell.angle_alpha   90.00
_cell.angle_beta   90.00
_cell.angle_gamma   90.00
#
_symmetry.space_group_name_H-M   'P 1'
#
loop_
_entity.id
_entity.type
_entity.pdbx_description
1 polymer ?
#
loop_
_entity_poly.entity_id
_entity_poly.type
_entity_poly.pdbx_seq_one_letter_code
_entity_poly.pdbx_strand_id
1 'polypeptide(L)'
;MEATTVLEMDIRREGIIPTIQAVQADSGRSVRCHIAGITDIDGRARIYCKKPSGKETYTDATILSSNCITFELTDQMLAETGNTLGQIQVLSANKNITTFKFKIEVSENKIMQSSITSSDDYKALIEALRKIERFDPIEITNEEIDALASEVSM
;
A
#
# COMPACT_ATOMS: atom_id res chain seq x y z
N MET A 1 8.86 -8.75 6.46
CA MET A 1 8.86 -10.03 5.73
C MET A 1 8.15 -9.78 4.41
N GLU A 2 8.65 -10.32 3.31
CA GLU A 2 8.10 -10.09 1.97
C GLU A 2 7.76 -11.43 1.32
N ALA A 3 6.56 -11.52 0.73
CA ALA A 3 6.10 -12.67 -0.02
C ALA A 3 5.92 -12.27 -1.50
N THR A 4 6.79 -12.79 -2.36
CA THR A 4 6.77 -12.51 -3.80
C THR A 4 6.04 -13.60 -4.57
N THR A 5 5.01 -13.24 -5.33
CA THR A 5 4.36 -14.12 -6.29
C THR A 5 4.96 -13.91 -7.68
N VAL A 6 5.23 -14.99 -8.41
CA VAL A 6 5.66 -14.90 -9.82
C VAL A 6 4.45 -14.96 -10.73
N LEU A 7 4.34 -13.99 -11.63
CA LEU A 7 3.31 -13.88 -12.65
C LEU A 7 3.96 -13.99 -14.02
N GLU A 8 3.45 -14.86 -14.89
CA GLU A 8 3.91 -14.96 -16.28
C GLU A 8 2.77 -14.59 -17.22
N MET A 9 3.04 -13.70 -18.18
CA MET A 9 2.03 -13.24 -19.15
C MET A 9 2.63 -13.15 -20.55
N ASP A 10 1.88 -13.57 -21.58
CA ASP A 10 2.25 -13.42 -22.99
C ASP A 10 1.39 -12.30 -23.61
N ILE A 11 2.02 -11.23 -24.11
CA ILE A 11 1.26 -10.10 -24.70
C ILE A 11 0.77 -10.38 -26.12
N ARG A 12 1.15 -11.51 -26.72
CA ARG A 12 0.73 -11.88 -28.08
C ARG A 12 -0.55 -12.69 -28.10
N ARG A 13 -0.97 -13.24 -26.96
CA ARG A 13 -2.16 -14.08 -26.81
C ARG A 13 -2.68 -14.03 -25.38
N GLU A 14 -4.00 -13.97 -25.22
CA GLU A 14 -4.62 -13.83 -23.89
C GLU A 14 -4.42 -15.06 -23.01
N GLY A 15 -4.48 -16.26 -23.58
CA GLY A 15 -4.31 -17.49 -22.81
C GLY A 15 -5.34 -17.65 -21.69
N ILE A 16 -4.92 -18.28 -20.58
CA ILE A 16 -5.72 -18.40 -19.35
C ILE A 16 -5.44 -17.19 -18.47
N ILE A 17 -6.49 -16.53 -17.96
CA ILE A 17 -6.35 -15.38 -17.06
C ILE A 17 -5.60 -15.79 -15.80
N PRO A 18 -4.36 -15.31 -15.59
CA PRO A 18 -3.58 -15.67 -14.41
C PRO A 18 -4.19 -15.02 -13.17
N THR A 19 -4.12 -15.73 -12.04
CA THR A 19 -4.72 -15.30 -10.77
C THR A 19 -3.67 -15.22 -9.67
N ILE A 20 -3.56 -14.05 -9.04
CA ILE A 20 -2.76 -13.79 -7.85
C ILE A 20 -3.68 -13.88 -6.64
N GLN A 21 -3.29 -14.68 -5.65
CA GLN A 21 -4.02 -14.79 -4.38
C GLN A 21 -3.41 -13.83 -3.35
N ALA A 22 -4.24 -12.97 -2.78
CA ALA A 22 -3.83 -12.01 -1.76
C ALA A 22 -4.83 -11.99 -0.60
N VAL A 23 -4.37 -11.53 0.56
CA VAL A 23 -5.21 -11.35 1.75
C VAL A 23 -5.36 -9.84 2.00
N GLN A 24 -6.57 -9.41 2.33
CA GLN A 24 -6.87 -8.02 2.63
C GLN A 24 -5.94 -7.46 3.72
N ALA A 25 -5.47 -6.22 3.55
CA ALA A 25 -4.58 -5.50 4.47
C ALA A 25 -3.16 -6.08 4.66
N ASP A 26 -2.74 -7.04 3.83
CA ASP A 26 -1.33 -7.46 3.80
C ASP A 26 -0.48 -6.38 3.11
N SER A 27 0.54 -5.86 3.79
CA SER A 27 1.48 -4.86 3.24
C SER A 27 2.79 -5.45 2.71
N GLY A 28 3.05 -6.74 2.95
CA GLY A 28 4.30 -7.41 2.59
C GLY A 28 4.24 -8.25 1.31
N ARG A 29 3.24 -8.03 0.44
CA ARG A 29 3.08 -8.84 -0.78
C ARG A 29 3.60 -8.10 -2.01
N SER A 30 4.47 -8.76 -2.76
CA SER A 30 4.96 -8.26 -4.04
C SER A 30 4.70 -9.26 -5.16
N VAL A 31 4.72 -8.76 -6.39
CA VAL A 31 4.53 -9.55 -7.60
C VAL A 31 5.68 -9.27 -8.53
N ARG A 32 6.35 -10.34 -8.96
CA ARG A 32 7.34 -10.32 -10.04
C ARG A 32 6.68 -10.83 -11.31
N CYS A 33 6.55 -9.97 -12.31
CA CYS A 33 5.90 -10.29 -13.56
C CYS A 33 6.92 -10.46 -14.69
N HIS A 34 6.92 -11.63 -15.33
CA HIS A 34 7.61 -11.90 -16.58
C HIS A 34 6.65 -11.71 -17.75
N ILE A 35 7.04 -10.86 -18.70
CA ILE A 35 6.24 -10.48 -19.86
C ILE A 35 6.88 -11.12 -21.10
N ALA A 36 6.25 -12.15 -21.64
CA ALA A 36 6.65 -12.78 -22.89
C ALA A 36 6.10 -12.01 -24.10
N GLY A 37 6.87 -11.94 -25.17
CA GLY A 37 6.48 -11.25 -26.41
C GLY A 37 6.92 -9.78 -26.49
N ILE A 38 7.52 -9.23 -25.43
CA ILE A 38 8.24 -7.96 -25.44
C ILE A 38 9.75 -8.21 -25.53
N THR A 39 10.46 -7.39 -26.30
CA THR A 39 11.92 -7.52 -26.48
C THR A 39 12.68 -6.73 -25.41
N ASP A 40 12.24 -5.51 -25.12
CA ASP A 40 12.85 -4.66 -24.11
C ASP A 40 11.80 -3.74 -23.47
N ILE A 41 11.96 -3.49 -22.16
CA ILE A 41 11.13 -2.58 -21.38
C ILE A 41 12.03 -1.39 -21.03
N ASP A 42 12.05 -0.38 -21.90
CA ASP A 42 12.99 0.74 -21.89
C ASP A 42 12.40 2.07 -21.38
N GLY A 43 11.34 2.01 -20.59
CA GLY A 43 10.62 3.20 -20.15
C GLY A 43 9.99 3.08 -18.77
N ARG A 44 8.67 3.18 -18.68
CA ARG A 44 7.90 3.05 -17.43
C ARG A 44 6.91 1.91 -17.53
N ALA A 45 6.74 1.18 -16.45
CA ALA A 45 5.68 0.19 -16.31
C ALA A 45 4.70 0.66 -15.23
N ARG A 46 3.41 0.49 -15.48
CA ARG A 46 2.32 0.86 -14.57
C ARG A 46 1.33 -0.28 -14.45
N ILE A 47 0.82 -0.45 -13.25
CA ILE A 47 -0.20 -1.44 -12.93
C ILE A 47 -1.49 -0.66 -12.77
N TYR A 48 -2.42 -0.95 -13.66
CA TYR A 48 -3.79 -0.53 -13.54
C TYR A 48 -4.58 -1.66 -12.90
N CYS A 49 -5.36 -1.36 -11.88
CA CYS A 49 -6.30 -2.30 -11.28
C CYS A 49 -7.68 -1.67 -11.16
N LYS A 50 -8.72 -2.46 -11.42
CA LYS A 50 -10.11 -2.12 -11.21
C LYS A 50 -10.73 -3.06 -10.19
N LYS A 51 -11.18 -2.48 -9.08
CA LYS A 51 -11.72 -3.18 -7.91
C LYS A 51 -13.18 -3.60 -8.13
N PRO A 52 -13.73 -4.50 -7.28
CA PRO A 52 -15.15 -4.87 -7.33
C PRO A 52 -16.13 -3.69 -7.27
N SER A 53 -15.82 -2.64 -6.49
CA SER A 53 -16.61 -1.40 -6.47
C SER A 53 -16.58 -0.59 -7.77
N GLY A 54 -15.70 -0.95 -8.71
CA GLY A 54 -15.43 -0.19 -9.93
C GLY A 54 -14.38 0.91 -9.76
N LYS A 55 -13.90 1.17 -8.55
CA LYS A 55 -12.80 2.10 -8.28
C LYS A 55 -11.49 1.58 -8.86
N GLU A 56 -10.64 2.51 -9.28
CA GLU A 56 -9.42 2.22 -10.02
C GLU A 56 -8.19 2.66 -9.23
N THR A 57 -7.09 1.94 -9.41
CA THR A 57 -5.78 2.30 -8.85
C THR A 57 -4.73 2.23 -9.94
N TYR A 58 -3.79 3.18 -9.91
CA TYR A 58 -2.63 3.21 -10.79
C TYR A 58 -1.38 3.25 -9.93
N THR A 59 -0.51 2.26 -10.09
CA THR A 59 0.74 2.13 -9.32
C THR A 59 1.90 1.93 -10.28
N ASP A 60 3.00 2.64 -10.07
CA ASP A 60 4.21 2.45 -10.88
C ASP A 60 4.90 1.12 -10.50
N ALA A 61 5.43 0.42 -11.51
CA ALA A 61 6.25 -0.77 -11.33
C ALA A 61 7.73 -0.43 -11.43
N THR A 62 8.55 -1.24 -10.78
CA THR A 62 10.00 -1.23 -10.95
C THR A 62 10.39 -2.22 -12.03
N ILE A 63 11.19 -1.78 -13.00
CA ILE A 63 11.72 -2.66 -14.05
C ILE A 63 12.96 -3.36 -13.48
N LEU A 64 12.96 -4.70 -13.52
CA LEU A 64 14.10 -5.52 -13.07
C LEU A 64 15.00 -5.96 -14.22
N SER A 65 14.43 -6.18 -15.40
CA SER A 65 15.15 -6.53 -16.62
C SER A 65 14.30 -6.23 -17.87
N SER A 66 14.84 -6.48 -19.05
CA SER A 66 14.21 -6.24 -20.36
C SER A 66 12.81 -6.85 -20.55
N ASN A 67 12.43 -7.84 -19.75
CA ASN A 67 11.12 -8.48 -19.83
C ASN A 67 10.50 -8.77 -18.45
N CYS A 68 11.07 -8.21 -17.38
CA CYS A 68 10.66 -8.51 -16.01
C CYS A 68 10.46 -7.21 -15.24
N ILE A 69 9.30 -7.12 -14.58
CA ILE A 69 8.98 -6.02 -13.68
C ILE A 69 8.57 -6.55 -12.31
N THR A 70 8.61 -5.70 -11.31
CA THR A 70 8.12 -5.99 -9.97
C THR A 70 7.27 -4.85 -9.45
N PHE A 71 6.25 -5.17 -8.67
CA PHE A 71 5.41 -4.19 -7.99
C PHE A 71 4.89 -4.74 -6.67
N GLU A 72 4.63 -3.84 -5.73
CA GLU A 72 4.02 -4.17 -4.45
C GLU A 72 2.49 -4.10 -4.57
N LEU A 73 1.80 -5.03 -3.92
CA LEU A 73 0.35 -4.96 -3.78
C LEU A 73 0.03 -3.93 -2.70
N THR A 74 -0.44 -2.77 -3.14
CA THR A 74 -0.77 -1.66 -2.21
C THR A 74 -2.01 -1.96 -1.39
N ASP A 75 -2.12 -1.36 -0.20
CA ASP A 75 -3.31 -1.43 0.65
C ASP A 75 -4.59 -1.06 -0.12
N GLN A 76 -4.49 -0.10 -1.05
CA GLN A 76 -5.61 0.34 -1.87
C GLN A 76 -6.07 -0.71 -2.88
N MET A 77 -5.14 -1.51 -3.43
CA MET A 77 -5.45 -2.64 -4.32
C MET A 77 -6.11 -3.79 -3.57
N LEU A 78 -5.71 -4.00 -2.30
CA LEU A 78 -6.20 -5.08 -1.43
C LEU A 78 -7.35 -4.64 -0.51
N ALA A 79 -7.84 -3.40 -0.66
CA ALA A 79 -8.83 -2.82 0.26
C ALA A 79 -10.20 -3.51 0.23
N GLU A 80 -10.56 -4.13 -0.91
CA GLU A 80 -11.87 -4.72 -1.14
C GLU A 80 -11.72 -6.23 -1.40
N THR A 81 -12.54 -7.04 -0.73
CA THR A 81 -12.56 -8.48 -0.95
C THR A 81 -13.20 -8.82 -2.30
N GLY A 82 -12.74 -9.91 -2.91
CA GLY A 82 -13.22 -10.38 -4.21
C GLY A 82 -12.19 -10.18 -5.34
N ASN A 83 -12.70 -10.09 -6.57
CA ASN A 83 -11.86 -10.11 -7.77
C ASN A 83 -11.55 -8.69 -8.25
N THR A 84 -10.28 -8.29 -8.09
CA THR A 84 -9.73 -7.09 -8.71
C THR A 84 -9.09 -7.47 -10.05
N LEU A 85 -9.49 -6.81 -11.14
CA LEU A 85 -8.91 -7.05 -12.47
C LEU A 85 -7.77 -6.08 -12.72
N GLY A 86 -6.62 -6.62 -13.11
CA GLY A 86 -5.40 -5.84 -13.36
C GLY A 86 -4.92 -5.93 -14.80
N GLN A 87 -4.23 -4.89 -15.25
CA GLN A 87 -3.45 -4.87 -16.48
C GLN A 87 -2.14 -4.13 -16.25
N ILE A 88 -1.10 -4.55 -16.96
CA ILE A 88 0.20 -3.90 -16.91
C ILE A 88 0.34 -3.08 -18.20
N GLN A 89 0.58 -1.79 -18.04
CA GLN A 89 0.86 -0.87 -19.12
C GLN A 89 2.35 -0.56 -19.16
N VAL A 90 3.00 -0.87 -20.27
CA VAL A 90 4.39 -0.49 -20.56
C VAL A 90 4.40 0.71 -21.49
N LEU A 91 5.12 1.75 -21.11
CA LEU A 91 5.20 3.06 -21.76
C LEU A 91 6.66 3.35 -22.11
N SER A 92 6.97 3.38 -23.40
CA SER A 92 8.25 3.85 -23.96
C SER A 92 8.06 5.24 -24.56
N ALA A 93 9.15 5.89 -25.00
CA ALA A 93 9.11 7.25 -25.54
C ALA A 93 8.06 7.46 -26.66
N ASN A 94 7.89 6.46 -27.53
CA ASN A 94 7.03 6.54 -28.73
C ASN A 94 5.99 5.41 -28.83
N LYS A 95 5.93 4.51 -27.85
CA LYS A 95 5.11 3.28 -27.93
C LYS A 95 4.48 2.97 -26.57
N ASN A 96 3.24 2.50 -26.59
CA ASN A 96 2.55 1.98 -25.42
C ASN A 96 2.01 0.58 -25.71
N ILE A 97 2.24 -0.36 -24.80
CA ILE A 97 1.72 -1.72 -24.89
C ILE A 97 1.04 -2.04 -23.57
N THR A 98 -0.14 -2.65 -23.63
CA THR A 98 -0.88 -3.08 -22.44
C THR A 98 -1.06 -4.59 -22.49
N THR A 99 -0.83 -5.25 -21.37
CA THR A 99 -0.99 -6.70 -21.26
C THR A 99 -2.47 -7.09 -21.26
N PHE A 100 -2.73 -8.38 -21.47
CA PHE A 100 -4.03 -8.95 -21.13
C PHE A 100 -4.30 -8.88 -19.63
N LYS A 101 -5.54 -9.16 -19.27
CA LYS A 101 -6.01 -9.04 -17.88
C LYS A 101 -5.42 -10.15 -17.03
N PHE A 102 -4.99 -9.79 -15.84
CA PHE A 102 -4.77 -10.72 -14.73
C PHE A 102 -5.78 -10.44 -13.63
N LYS A 103 -5.98 -11.40 -12.73
CA LYS A 103 -6.91 -11.30 -11.61
C LYS A 103 -6.12 -11.28 -10.30
N ILE A 104 -6.48 -10.38 -9.39
CA ILE A 104 -6.09 -10.45 -7.99
C ILE A 104 -7.32 -10.88 -7.22
N GLU A 105 -7.27 -12.06 -6.63
CA GLU A 105 -8.31 -12.58 -5.76
C GLU A 105 -7.96 -12.24 -4.32
N VAL A 106 -8.69 -11.27 -3.76
CA VAL A 106 -8.47 -10.76 -2.42
C VAL A 106 -9.40 -11.50 -1.46
N SER A 107 -8.79 -12.35 -0.64
CA SER A 107 -9.46 -13.07 0.44
C SER A 107 -9.58 -12.19 1.68
N GLU A 108 -10.66 -12.39 2.42
CA GLU A 108 -10.93 -11.69 3.67
C GLU A 108 -9.89 -12.02 4.74
N ASN A 109 -9.41 -10.98 5.42
CA ASN A 109 -8.50 -11.15 6.55
C ASN A 109 -9.29 -11.31 7.86
N LYS A 110 -9.35 -12.54 8.37
CA LYS A 110 -10.06 -12.85 9.63
C LYS A 110 -9.42 -12.19 10.86
N ILE A 111 -8.10 -11.92 10.84
CA ILE A 111 -7.40 -11.25 11.94
C ILE A 111 -7.90 -9.81 12.05
N MET A 112 -8.03 -9.11 10.92
CA MET A 112 -8.53 -7.74 10.86
C MET A 112 -9.97 -7.59 11.37
N GLN A 113 -10.85 -8.56 11.08
CA GLN A 113 -12.20 -8.56 11.63
C GLN A 113 -12.25 -8.90 13.12
N SER A 114 -11.37 -9.78 13.58
CA SER A 114 -11.28 -10.14 15.00
C SER A 114 -10.71 -9.01 15.88
N SER A 115 -9.95 -8.07 15.31
CA SER A 115 -9.36 -6.94 16.03
C SER A 115 -10.34 -5.78 16.31
N ILE A 116 -11.62 -5.91 15.98
CA ILE A 116 -12.66 -5.00 16.45
C ILE A 116 -13.78 -5.82 17.09
N THR A 117 -13.49 -6.46 18.22
CA THR A 117 -14.33 -6.51 19.44
C THR A 117 -13.53 -7.16 20.58
N SER A 118 -12.43 -6.54 21.00
CA SER A 118 -12.01 -6.68 22.40
C SER A 118 -12.15 -5.31 23.02
N SER A 119 -13.07 -5.21 23.99
CA SER A 119 -13.31 -4.01 24.79
C SER A 119 -12.02 -3.44 25.43
N ASP A 120 -10.92 -4.19 25.41
CA ASP A 120 -9.65 -3.83 26.04
C ASP A 120 -8.80 -2.86 25.20
N ASP A 121 -8.85 -2.91 23.86
CA ASP A 121 -8.13 -1.94 23.01
C ASP A 121 -8.79 -0.55 23.06
N TYR A 122 -10.12 -0.50 23.14
CA TYR A 122 -10.86 0.75 23.32
C TYR A 122 -10.57 1.39 24.69
N LYS A 123 -10.41 0.58 25.74
CA LYS A 123 -9.97 1.05 27.07
C LYS A 123 -8.54 1.59 27.02
N ALA A 124 -7.62 0.90 26.33
CA ALA A 124 -6.22 1.34 26.22
C ALA A 124 -6.11 2.70 25.51
N LEU A 125 -6.90 2.92 24.45
CA LEU A 125 -6.96 4.21 23.77
C LEU A 125 -7.55 5.32 24.66
N ILE A 126 -8.65 5.06 25.36
CA ILE A 126 -9.25 6.02 26.31
C ILE A 126 -8.27 6.35 27.44
N GLU A 127 -7.53 5.37 27.93
CA GLU A 127 -6.55 5.58 29.01
C GLU A 127 -5.34 6.39 28.53
N ALA A 128 -4.87 6.18 27.30
CA ALA A 128 -3.83 7.00 26.69
C ALA A 128 -4.27 8.46 26.51
N LEU A 129 -5.50 8.69 26.04
CA LEU A 129 -6.07 10.04 25.91
C LEU A 129 -6.18 10.75 27.26
N ARG A 130 -6.65 10.05 28.31
CA ARG A 130 -6.71 10.60 29.68
C ARG A 130 -5.35 10.96 30.27
N LYS A 131 -4.27 10.30 29.88
CA LYS A 131 -2.92 10.65 30.35
C LYS A 131 -2.40 11.95 29.73
N ILE A 132 -2.85 12.28 28.53
CA ILE A 132 -2.45 13.52 27.83
C ILE A 132 -3.19 14.74 28.42
N GLU A 133 -4.47 14.58 28.78
CA GLU A 133 -5.27 15.64 29.41
C GLU A 133 -4.83 16.01 30.84
N ARG A 134 -3.92 15.23 31.47
CA ARG A 134 -3.38 15.52 32.82
C ARG A 134 -2.10 16.37 32.82
N PHE A 135 -1.64 16.86 31.67
CA PHE A 135 -0.67 17.95 31.66
C PHE A 135 -1.41 19.27 31.90
N ASP A 136 -1.59 19.61 33.17
CA ASP A 136 -1.91 20.99 33.55
C ASP A 136 -0.79 21.90 33.02
N PRO A 137 -1.10 22.98 32.27
CA PRO A 137 -0.08 23.97 31.96
C PRO A 137 0.48 24.48 33.28
N ILE A 138 1.80 24.41 33.43
CA ILE A 138 2.49 25.10 34.52
C ILE A 138 2.28 26.58 34.24
N GLU A 139 1.32 27.21 34.92
CA GLU A 139 1.23 28.66 34.98
C GLU A 139 2.45 29.15 35.77
N ILE A 140 3.51 29.54 35.06
CA ILE A 140 4.62 30.29 35.66
C ILE A 140 4.00 31.61 36.13
N THR A 141 3.97 31.83 37.45
CA THR A 141 3.46 33.10 38.00
C THR A 141 4.49 34.20 37.73
N ASN A 142 4.02 35.43 37.51
CA ASN A 142 4.90 36.59 37.21
C ASN A 142 5.98 36.84 38.29
N GLU A 143 5.79 36.31 39.51
CA GLU A 143 6.75 36.36 40.61
C GLU A 143 8.05 35.60 40.30
N GLU A 144 7.97 34.48 39.57
CA GLU A 144 9.15 33.69 39.17
C GLU A 144 9.93 34.36 38.01
N ILE A 145 9.24 35.15 37.18
CA ILE A 145 9.86 35.94 36.10
C ILE A 145 10.64 37.14 36.69
N ASP A 146 10.10 37.80 37.71
CA ASP A 146 10.75 38.96 38.34
C ASP A 146 12.00 38.57 39.14
N ALA A 147 12.04 37.36 39.72
CA ALA A 147 13.23 36.84 40.39
C ALA A 147 14.42 36.68 39.43
N LEU A 148 14.18 36.19 38.21
CA LEU A 148 15.18 36.03 37.15
C LEU A 148 15.68 37.38 36.58
N ALA A 149 14.83 38.40 36.52
CA ALA A 149 15.23 39.73 36.07
C ALA A 149 16.18 40.43 37.06
N SER A 150 16.07 40.13 38.36
CA SER A 150 16.94 40.71 39.39
C SER A 150 18.36 40.13 39.40
N GLU A 151 18.54 38.86 39.02
CA GLU A 151 19.85 38.20 38.99
C GLU A 151 20.68 38.59 37.75
N VAL A 152 20.04 39.06 36.68
CA VAL A 152 20.74 39.50 35.44
C VAL A 152 21.18 40.97 35.50
N SER A 153 20.73 41.73 36.52
CA SER A 153 21.09 43.14 36.72
C SER A 153 22.21 43.39 37.74
N MET A 154 22.93 42.35 38.18
CA MET A 154 24.12 42.48 39.04
C MET A 154 25.43 42.32 38.26
#